data_AF-A0AAT9GBU9-F1
#
_entry.id   AF-A0AAT9GBU9-F1
#
_cell.length_a   1.000
_cell.length_b   1.000
_cell.length_c   1.000
_cell.angle_alpha   90.00
_cell.angle_beta   90.00
_cell.angle_gamma   90.00
#
_symmetry.space_group_name_H-M   'P 1'
#
loop_
_entity.id
_entity.type
_entity.pdbx_description
1 polymer ?
#
loop_
_entity_poly.entity_id
_entity_poly.type
_entity_poly.pdbx_seq_one_letter_code
_entity_poly.pdbx_strand_id
1 'polypeptide(L)'
;MELKIPCPKKLKGVSKNVLSIDLGKSVGFAYVKDNTLYCGSYVLNVEKWRFNPPTLRQISSEYKGIIDALLYENKDINLVLLEDNSYFFKQRYIRGSHMSYYKKLQIMAESLFCVHWQGEVRRYFGGSLKKKHFGAARKEIVKERIKKMLEVLQLSDHATDAIAGLFSSLKREE
;
A
#
# COMPACT_ATOMS: atom_id res chain seq x y z
N MET A 1 8.40 8.31 8.23
CA MET A 1 8.61 7.92 9.64
C MET A 1 8.03 6.54 9.82
N GLU A 2 8.82 5.59 10.30
CA GLU A 2 8.38 4.23 10.60
C GLU A 2 7.87 4.15 12.05
N LEU A 3 6.75 3.45 12.25
CA LEU A 3 6.16 3.12 13.53
C LEU A 3 6.25 1.61 13.74
N LYS A 4 6.65 1.21 14.94
CA LYS A 4 6.74 -0.18 15.40
C LYS A 4 5.75 -0.38 16.54
N ILE A 5 4.77 -1.26 16.36
CA ILE A 5 3.65 -1.44 17.31
C ILE A 5 3.48 -2.94 17.57
N PRO A 6 3.20 -3.40 18.79
CA PRO A 6 2.81 -4.80 19.04
C PRO A 6 1.68 -5.22 18.08
N CYS A 7 1.81 -6.40 17.46
CA CYS A 7 0.85 -6.84 16.45
C CYS A 7 -0.55 -6.99 17.07
N PRO A 8 -1.55 -6.22 16.60
CA PRO A 8 -2.91 -6.31 17.11
C PRO A 8 -3.49 -7.71 16.91
N LYS A 9 -4.32 -8.19 17.85
CA LYS A 9 -4.96 -9.52 17.76
C LYS A 9 -5.62 -9.78 16.39
N LYS A 10 -6.24 -8.74 15.81
CA LYS A 10 -6.93 -8.83 14.50
C LYS A 10 -6.00 -9.02 13.29
N LEU A 11 -4.70 -8.75 13.45
CA LEU A 11 -3.67 -8.93 12.41
C LEU A 11 -2.82 -10.18 12.63
N LYS A 12 -3.03 -10.95 13.70
CA LYS A 12 -2.26 -12.18 13.98
C LYS A 12 -2.38 -13.26 12.90
N GLY A 13 -3.45 -13.24 12.10
CA GLY A 13 -3.63 -14.17 10.97
C GLY A 13 -2.90 -13.75 9.69
N VAL A 14 -2.28 -12.56 9.65
CA VAL A 14 -1.50 -12.11 8.51
C VAL A 14 -0.20 -12.90 8.48
N SER A 15 0.12 -13.51 7.34
CA SER A 15 1.41 -14.18 7.17
C SER A 15 2.56 -13.19 7.34
N LYS A 16 3.62 -13.59 8.05
CA LYS A 16 4.79 -12.75 8.34
C LYS A 16 5.54 -12.28 7.08
N ASN A 17 5.24 -12.88 5.93
CA ASN A 17 5.96 -12.67 4.67
C ASN A 17 5.19 -11.77 3.69
N VAL A 18 4.26 -10.95 4.20
CA VAL A 18 3.39 -10.07 3.42
C VAL A 18 3.73 -8.61 3.68
N LEU A 19 3.98 -7.87 2.60
CA LEU A 19 4.15 -6.42 2.59
C LEU A 19 2.98 -5.79 1.84
N SER A 20 2.22 -4.91 2.49
CA SER A 20 1.20 -4.10 1.83
C SER A 20 1.74 -2.71 1.55
N ILE A 21 1.51 -2.21 0.34
CA ILE A 21 1.96 -0.89 -0.11
C ILE A 21 0.77 -0.11 -0.69
N ASP A 22 0.65 1.13 -0.23
CA ASP A 22 -0.21 2.13 -0.84
C ASP A 22 0.64 3.13 -1.64
N LEU A 23 0.30 3.32 -2.92
CA LEU A 23 1.10 4.05 -3.89
C LEU A 23 0.52 5.45 -4.12
N GLY A 24 1.39 6.47 -4.12
CA GLY A 24 0.97 7.85 -4.32
C GLY A 24 2.14 8.80 -4.46
N LYS A 25 1.95 10.06 -4.05
CA LYS A 25 3.07 10.99 -3.81
C LYS A 25 3.84 10.66 -2.54
N SER A 26 3.16 9.96 -1.64
CA SER A 26 3.74 9.28 -0.50
C SER A 26 3.43 7.79 -0.64
N VAL A 27 4.40 6.96 -0.27
CA VAL A 27 4.32 5.51 -0.32
C VAL A 27 4.04 5.02 1.08
N GLY A 28 2.82 4.56 1.32
CA GLY A 28 2.44 3.92 2.57
C GLY A 28 2.91 2.47 2.57
N PHE A 29 3.38 1.98 3.71
CA PHE A 29 3.76 0.58 3.86
C PHE A 29 3.25 0.00 5.17
N ALA A 30 3.01 -1.30 5.17
CA ALA A 30 2.73 -2.07 6.37
C ALA A 30 3.14 -3.54 6.20
N TYR A 31 3.77 -4.13 7.22
CA TYR A 31 4.07 -5.57 7.28
C TYR A 31 4.12 -6.05 8.74
N VAL A 32 4.01 -7.36 8.95
CA VAL A 32 4.10 -7.97 10.28
C VAL A 32 5.34 -8.85 10.35
N LYS A 33 6.20 -8.64 11.34
CA LYS A 33 7.38 -9.47 11.60
C LYS A 33 7.54 -9.65 13.10
N ASP A 34 7.80 -10.88 13.55
CA ASP A 34 8.05 -11.20 14.96
C ASP A 34 7.01 -10.66 15.95
N ASN A 35 5.73 -10.77 15.58
CA ASN A 35 4.60 -10.25 16.37
C ASN A 35 4.64 -8.71 16.58
N THR A 36 5.33 -8.00 15.70
CA THR A 36 5.35 -6.54 15.58
C THR A 36 4.77 -6.12 14.23
N LEU A 37 3.86 -5.15 14.26
CA LEU A 37 3.41 -4.42 13.08
C LEU A 37 4.38 -3.27 12.81
N TYR A 38 4.95 -3.27 11.62
CA TYR A 38 5.75 -2.18 11.08
C TYR A 38 4.89 -1.44 10.08
N CYS A 39 4.75 -0.13 10.22
CA CYS A 39 4.01 0.67 9.28
C CYS A 39 4.54 2.10 9.20
N GLY A 40 4.27 2.77 8.10
CA GLY A 40 4.72 4.14 7.91
C GLY A 40 4.45 4.65 6.53
N SER A 41 5.07 5.78 6.21
CA SER A 41 5.10 6.30 4.86
C SER A 41 6.37 7.06 4.54
N TYR A 42 6.73 7.03 3.26
CA TYR A 42 7.84 7.76 2.64
C TYR A 42 7.29 8.75 1.62
N VAL A 43 7.63 10.02 1.76
CA VAL A 43 7.26 11.03 0.76
C VAL A 43 8.28 11.00 -0.37
N LEU A 44 7.83 10.89 -1.61
CA LEU A 44 8.70 10.91 -2.78
C LEU A 44 9.28 12.32 -2.96
N ASN A 45 10.59 12.43 -3.11
CA ASN A 45 11.28 13.70 -3.31
C ASN A 45 11.23 14.12 -4.79
N VAL A 46 10.04 14.49 -5.25
CA VAL A 46 9.77 14.89 -6.64
C VAL A 46 9.35 16.35 -6.69
N GLU A 47 10.22 17.21 -7.21
CA GLU A 47 10.03 18.67 -7.24
C GLU A 47 8.79 19.09 -8.04
N LYS A 48 8.56 18.43 -9.20
CA LYS A 48 7.47 18.77 -10.12
C LYS A 48 6.75 17.51 -10.56
N TRP A 49 5.50 17.37 -10.13
CA TRP A 49 4.64 16.25 -10.49
C TRP A 49 4.04 16.39 -11.90
N ARG A 50 4.87 16.22 -12.93
CA ARG A 50 4.47 16.19 -14.34
C ARG A 50 4.93 14.88 -14.99
N PHE A 51 4.08 14.22 -15.76
CA PHE A 51 4.44 12.99 -16.46
C PHE A 51 5.23 13.27 -17.74
N ASN A 52 6.47 13.72 -17.59
CA ASN A 52 7.46 13.83 -18.67
C ASN A 52 8.64 12.87 -18.41
N PRO A 53 9.50 12.59 -19.41
CA PRO A 53 10.55 11.59 -19.24
C PRO A 53 11.52 11.84 -18.07
N PRO A 54 11.99 13.09 -17.79
CA PRO A 54 12.83 13.36 -16.63
C PRO A 54 12.15 13.04 -15.30
N THR A 55 10.92 13.53 -15.09
CA THR A 55 10.18 13.29 -13.84
C THR A 55 9.79 11.82 -13.69
N LEU A 56 9.46 11.12 -14.79
CA LEU A 56 9.20 9.69 -14.76
C LEU A 56 10.41 8.89 -14.26
N ARG A 57 11.61 9.24 -14.71
CA ARG A 57 12.86 8.62 -14.22
C ARG A 57 13.06 8.90 -12.73
N GLN A 58 12.83 10.14 -12.28
CA GLN A 58 12.93 10.50 -10.87
C GLN A 58 11.94 9.71 -10.01
N ILE A 59 10.65 9.68 -10.39
CA ILE A 59 9.62 8.91 -9.68
C ILE A 59 10.00 7.43 -9.62
N SER A 60 10.46 6.86 -10.74
CA SER A 60 10.89 5.45 -10.81
C SER A 60 12.07 5.17 -9.88
N SER A 61 13.07 6.06 -9.86
CA SER A 61 14.24 5.95 -8.98
C SER A 61 13.86 6.03 -7.50
N GLU A 62 12.99 6.97 -7.14
CA GLU A 62 12.50 7.13 -5.77
C GLU A 62 11.69 5.91 -5.31
N TYR A 63 10.79 5.40 -6.16
CA TYR A 63 10.06 4.16 -5.87
C TYR A 63 11.00 2.98 -5.70
N LYS A 64 11.98 2.83 -6.59
CA LYS A 64 12.96 1.75 -6.50
C LYS A 64 13.72 1.83 -5.18
N GLY A 65 14.20 3.00 -4.78
CA GLY A 65 14.92 3.18 -3.52
C GLY A 65 14.08 2.79 -2.30
N ILE A 66 12.80 3.18 -2.26
CA ILE A 66 11.89 2.80 -1.18
C ILE A 66 11.62 1.29 -1.18
N ILE A 67 11.34 0.70 -2.35
CA ILE A 67 11.08 -0.74 -2.49
C ILE A 67 12.30 -1.54 -2.04
N ASP A 68 13.49 -1.17 -2.50
CA ASP A 68 14.75 -1.82 -2.12
C ASP A 68 14.97 -1.75 -0.61
N ALA A 69 14.73 -0.59 0.01
CA ALA A 69 14.86 -0.43 1.46
C ALA A 69 13.88 -1.34 2.23
N LEU A 70 12.61 -1.35 1.85
CA LEU A 70 11.57 -2.17 2.47
C LEU A 70 11.85 -3.67 2.35
N LEU A 71 12.36 -4.12 1.19
CA LEU A 71 12.67 -5.52 0.95
C LEU A 71 14.00 -5.94 1.60
N TYR A 72 14.99 -5.04 1.66
CA TYR A 72 16.29 -5.32 2.29
C TYR A 72 16.15 -5.59 3.80
N GLU A 73 15.33 -4.81 4.48
CA GLU A 73 15.08 -4.95 5.93
C GLU A 73 14.23 -6.21 6.25
N ASN A 74 13.54 -6.76 5.26
CA ASN A 74 12.65 -7.90 5.44
C ASN A 74 12.77 -8.91 4.29
N LYS A 75 13.89 -9.65 4.30
CA LYS A 75 14.25 -10.67 3.29
C LYS A 75 13.26 -11.84 3.16
N ASP A 76 12.41 -12.03 4.17
CA ASP A 76 11.44 -13.13 4.19
C ASP A 76 10.14 -12.77 3.43
N ILE A 77 9.96 -11.51 3.02
CA ILE A 77 8.81 -11.10 2.21
C ILE A 77 8.83 -11.89 0.90
N ASN A 78 7.71 -12.56 0.62
CA ASN A 78 7.47 -13.27 -0.64
C ASN A 78 6.16 -12.86 -1.31
N LEU A 79 5.36 -11.99 -0.68
CA LEU A 79 4.14 -11.43 -1.23
C LEU A 79 4.06 -9.92 -0.98
N VAL A 80 3.86 -9.16 -2.06
CA VAL A 80 3.53 -7.73 -2.02
C VAL A 80 2.07 -7.52 -2.43
N LEU A 81 1.35 -6.71 -1.66
CA LEU A 81 -0.03 -6.32 -1.92
C LEU A 81 -0.10 -4.85 -2.33
N LEU A 82 -0.66 -4.59 -3.51
CA LEU A 82 -0.88 -3.24 -4.02
C LEU A 82 -2.37 -2.93 -4.13
N GLU A 83 -2.80 -1.73 -3.74
CA GLU A 83 -4.20 -1.32 -3.95
C GLU A 83 -4.51 -1.17 -5.44
N ASP A 84 -5.61 -1.79 -5.89
CA ASP A 84 -6.09 -1.66 -7.25
C ASP A 84 -6.77 -0.32 -7.48
N ASN A 85 -6.11 0.53 -8.27
CA ASN A 85 -6.56 1.88 -8.62
C ASN A 85 -7.51 1.91 -9.84
N SER A 86 -8.10 0.77 -10.20
CA SER A 86 -8.98 0.62 -11.37
C SER A 86 -10.31 1.38 -11.27
N TYR A 87 -10.85 1.65 -10.07
CA TYR A 87 -12.20 2.20 -9.91
C TYR A 87 -12.35 3.71 -10.13
N PHE A 88 -11.26 4.48 -10.00
CA PHE A 88 -11.28 5.92 -10.33
C PHE A 88 -11.60 6.18 -11.82
N PHE A 89 -11.59 5.15 -12.67
CA PHE A 89 -11.94 5.24 -14.09
C PHE A 89 -13.44 5.23 -14.40
N LYS A 90 -14.32 4.79 -13.49
CA LYS A 90 -15.77 4.70 -13.80
C LYS A 90 -16.54 6.02 -13.61
N GLN A 91 -15.91 7.09 -13.10
CA GLN A 91 -16.55 8.38 -12.93
C GLN A 91 -16.19 9.37 -14.08
N ARG A 92 -17.13 9.50 -15.03
CA ARG A 92 -17.42 10.67 -15.89
C ARG A 92 -16.41 11.19 -16.92
N TYR A 93 -15.22 10.62 -17.09
CA TYR A 93 -14.28 11.06 -18.13
C TYR A 93 -13.91 9.92 -19.10
N ILE A 94 -14.86 9.54 -19.96
CA ILE A 94 -14.54 8.80 -21.20
C ILE A 94 -14.96 9.67 -22.38
N ARG A 95 -14.16 10.70 -22.63
CA ARG A 95 -13.80 11.17 -23.96
C ARG A 95 -12.28 11.39 -23.94
N GLY A 96 -11.53 10.37 -24.36
CA GLY A 96 -10.06 10.35 -24.40
C GLY A 96 -9.44 9.22 -23.55
N SER A 97 -8.44 8.54 -24.09
CA SER A 97 -7.68 7.42 -23.51
C SER A 97 -6.70 7.83 -22.40
N HIS A 98 -7.11 8.72 -21.50
CA HIS A 98 -6.24 9.24 -20.45
C HIS A 98 -6.20 8.30 -19.23
N MET A 99 -5.14 7.49 -19.14
CA MET A 99 -4.81 6.73 -17.94
C MET A 99 -4.60 7.66 -16.74
N SER A 100 -5.31 7.39 -15.64
CA SER A 100 -5.20 8.17 -14.40
C SER A 100 -3.78 8.18 -13.86
N TYR A 101 -3.44 9.27 -13.17
CA TYR A 101 -2.15 9.49 -12.54
C TYR A 101 -1.71 8.29 -11.68
N TYR A 102 -2.59 7.82 -10.79
CA TYR A 102 -2.33 6.69 -9.88
C TYR A 102 -2.16 5.36 -10.60
N LYS A 103 -2.85 5.14 -11.72
CA LYS A 103 -2.67 3.92 -12.50
C LYS A 103 -1.29 3.84 -13.16
N LYS A 104 -0.73 4.98 -13.60
CA LYS A 104 0.63 5.04 -14.11
C LYS A 104 1.65 4.68 -13.02
N LEU A 105 1.47 5.20 -11.81
CA LEU A 105 2.32 4.87 -10.66
C LEU A 105 2.23 3.37 -10.30
N GLN A 106 1.02 2.80 -10.32
CA GLN A 106 0.82 1.38 -10.07
C GLN A 106 1.59 0.51 -11.07
N ILE A 107 1.48 0.79 -12.37
CA ILE A 107 2.20 0.06 -13.42
C ILE A 107 3.71 0.17 -13.22
N MET A 108 4.21 1.36 -12.87
CA MET A 108 5.63 1.58 -12.60
C MET A 108 6.12 0.75 -11.41
N ALA A 109 5.41 0.79 -10.28
CA ALA A 109 5.76 0.04 -9.09
C ALA A 109 5.73 -1.48 -9.34
N GLU A 110 4.70 -1.99 -10.03
CA GLU A 110 4.62 -3.40 -10.43
C GLU A 110 5.79 -3.81 -11.32
N SER A 111 6.14 -2.98 -12.29
CA SER A 111 7.29 -3.24 -13.17
C SER A 111 8.59 -3.33 -12.37
N LEU A 112 8.77 -2.45 -11.39
CA LEU A 112 9.94 -2.47 -10.50
C LEU A 112 10.00 -3.77 -9.68
N PHE A 113 8.88 -4.21 -9.10
CA PHE A 113 8.82 -5.48 -8.39
C PHE A 113 9.13 -6.66 -9.31
N CYS A 114 8.52 -6.73 -10.50
CA CYS A 114 8.74 -7.83 -11.44
C CYS A 114 10.19 -7.93 -11.94
N VAL A 115 10.91 -6.81 -12.02
CA VAL A 115 12.30 -6.79 -12.51
C VAL A 115 13.31 -7.03 -11.39
N HIS A 116 13.07 -6.51 -10.19
CA HIS A 116 14.07 -6.45 -9.13
C HIS A 116 13.83 -7.39 -7.96
N TRP A 117 12.72 -8.14 -7.96
CA TRP A 117 12.36 -9.02 -6.85
C TRP A 117 11.65 -10.28 -7.34
N GLN A 118 11.89 -11.42 -6.67
CA GLN A 118 11.46 -12.75 -7.12
C GLN A 118 10.15 -13.22 -6.48
N GLY A 119 9.54 -12.42 -5.60
CA GLY A 119 8.29 -12.79 -4.96
C GLY A 119 7.06 -12.43 -5.79
N GLU A 120 5.89 -12.68 -5.21
CA GLU A 120 4.61 -12.47 -5.85
C GLU A 120 4.06 -11.07 -5.59
N VAL A 121 3.53 -10.42 -6.64
CA VAL A 121 2.79 -9.16 -6.50
C VAL A 121 1.31 -9.43 -6.76
N ARG A 122 0.45 -9.14 -5.79
CA ARG A 122 -1.01 -9.21 -5.94
C ARG A 122 -1.65 -7.85 -5.78
N ARG A 123 -2.75 -7.65 -6.50
CA ARG A 123 -3.61 -6.50 -6.32
C ARG A 123 -4.76 -6.84 -5.37
N TYR A 124 -5.14 -5.90 -4.51
CA TYR A 124 -6.37 -6.01 -3.73
C TYR A 124 -7.30 -4.83 -4.01
N PHE A 125 -8.61 -5.07 -3.91
CA PHE A 125 -9.59 -4.02 -4.12
C PHE A 125 -9.97 -3.36 -2.79
N GLY A 126 -9.53 -2.11 -2.55
CA GLY A 126 -9.81 -1.37 -1.32
C GLY A 126 -11.32 -1.21 -1.01
N GLY A 127 -12.15 -1.13 -2.05
CA GLY A 127 -13.61 -1.13 -1.89
C GLY A 127 -14.18 -2.46 -1.37
N SER A 128 -13.51 -3.59 -1.58
CA SER A 128 -13.93 -4.90 -1.08
C SER A 128 -13.56 -5.11 0.39
N LEU A 129 -12.43 -4.53 0.83
CA LEU A 129 -12.01 -4.48 2.24
C LEU A 129 -13.02 -3.75 3.12
N LYS A 130 -13.61 -2.65 2.62
CA LYS A 130 -14.69 -1.92 3.29
C LYS A 130 -15.81 -2.90 3.63
N LYS A 131 -16.47 -3.48 2.63
CA LYS A 131 -17.61 -4.42 2.85
C LYS A 131 -17.27 -5.62 3.75
N LYS A 132 -16.06 -6.20 3.63
CA LYS A 132 -15.70 -7.47 4.29
C LYS A 132 -15.23 -7.35 5.74
N HIS A 133 -14.38 -6.37 6.07
CA HIS A 133 -13.78 -6.26 7.42
C HIS A 133 -14.26 -5.03 8.20
N PHE A 134 -14.87 -4.06 7.51
CA PHE A 134 -15.27 -2.81 8.13
C PHE A 134 -16.75 -2.43 7.88
N GLY A 135 -17.54 -3.28 7.20
CA GLY A 135 -18.91 -2.96 6.75
C GLY A 135 -18.92 -1.93 5.61
N ALA A 136 -20.09 -1.52 5.10
CA ALA A 136 -20.18 -0.46 4.08
C ALA A 136 -19.77 0.95 4.59
N ALA A 137 -18.76 1.03 5.45
CA ALA A 137 -18.25 2.21 6.09
C ALA A 137 -17.40 3.05 5.11
N ARG A 138 -17.49 4.37 5.26
CA ARG A 138 -16.69 5.35 4.50
C ARG A 138 -15.19 5.20 4.80
N LYS A 139 -14.31 5.69 3.92
CA LYS A 139 -12.84 5.54 4.04
C LYS A 139 -12.34 6.05 5.40
N GLU A 140 -12.93 7.14 5.86
CA GLU A 140 -12.67 7.85 7.10
C GLU A 140 -12.98 6.97 8.32
N ILE A 141 -14.05 6.19 8.29
CA ILE A 141 -14.42 5.29 9.38
C ILE A 141 -13.43 4.12 9.49
N VAL A 142 -12.97 3.58 8.36
CA VAL A 142 -11.92 2.54 8.35
C VAL A 142 -10.64 3.08 8.97
N LYS A 143 -10.24 4.30 8.59
CA LYS A 143 -9.06 4.96 9.14
C LYS A 143 -9.14 5.15 10.65
N GLU A 144 -10.26 5.68 11.14
CA GLU A 144 -10.47 5.88 12.57
C GLU A 144 -10.50 4.55 13.35
N ARG A 145 -11.05 3.48 12.76
CA ARG A 145 -11.01 2.15 13.38
C ARG A 145 -9.59 1.58 13.45
N ILE A 146 -8.77 1.79 12.42
CA ILE A 146 -7.36 1.36 12.44
C ILE A 146 -6.59 2.13 13.51
N LYS A 147 -6.73 3.46 13.60
CA LYS A 147 -6.09 4.26 14.64
C LYS A 147 -6.48 3.80 16.04
N LYS A 148 -7.77 3.59 16.30
CA LYS A 148 -8.28 3.07 17.59
C LYS A 148 -7.73 1.68 17.91
N MET A 149 -7.68 0.78 16.93
CA MET A 149 -7.13 -0.56 17.10
C MET A 149 -5.64 -0.55 17.46
N LEU A 150 -4.91 0.41 16.92
CA LEU A 150 -3.47 0.58 17.13
C LEU A 150 -3.14 1.44 18.37
N GLU A 151 -4.14 2.04 19.01
CA GLU A 151 -3.97 2.99 20.12
C GLU A 151 -3.03 4.16 19.77
N VAL A 152 -3.06 4.61 18.51
CA VAL A 152 -2.25 5.74 18.03
C VAL A 152 -3.08 6.99 17.76
N LEU A 153 -2.56 8.15 18.15
CA LEU A 153 -3.21 9.44 17.94
C LEU A 153 -3.08 9.93 16.49
N GLN A 154 -1.94 9.65 15.85
CA GLN A 154 -1.66 10.11 14.49
C GLN A 154 -1.05 8.99 13.66
N LEU A 155 -1.60 8.81 12.46
CA LEU A 155 -1.11 7.89 11.45
C LEU A 155 -1.42 8.51 10.08
N SER A 156 -0.46 8.49 9.17
CA SER A 156 -0.68 9.04 7.83
C SER A 156 -1.75 8.23 7.10
N ASP A 157 -2.48 8.90 6.19
CA ASP A 157 -3.52 8.26 5.38
C ASP A 157 -2.97 7.07 4.59
N HIS A 158 -1.80 7.24 3.97
CA HIS A 158 -1.13 6.18 3.20
C HIS A 158 -0.72 4.99 4.06
N ALA A 159 -0.18 5.22 5.27
CA ALA A 159 0.13 4.14 6.20
C ALA A 159 -1.15 3.40 6.64
N THR A 160 -2.24 4.14 6.82
CA THR A 160 -3.54 3.57 7.20
C THR A 160 -4.13 2.70 6.08
N ASP A 161 -4.03 3.17 4.83
CA ASP A 161 -4.48 2.42 3.66
C ASP A 161 -3.61 1.16 3.42
N ALA A 162 -2.30 1.24 3.66
CA ALA A 162 -1.41 0.08 3.64
C ALA A 162 -1.74 -0.94 4.74
N ILE A 163 -2.02 -0.50 5.97
CA ILE A 163 -2.48 -1.39 7.05
C ILE A 163 -3.81 -2.05 6.69
N ALA A 164 -4.74 -1.29 6.08
CA ALA A 164 -5.99 -1.86 5.57
C ALA A 164 -5.73 -2.97 4.54
N GLY A 165 -4.73 -2.79 3.69
CA GLY A 165 -4.29 -3.80 2.71
C GLY A 165 -3.82 -5.10 3.33
N LEU A 166 -3.15 -5.09 4.50
CA LEU A 166 -2.78 -6.33 5.20
C LEU A 166 -3.99 -7.20 5.54
N PHE A 167 -5.14 -6.60 5.90
CA PHE A 167 -6.36 -7.37 6.16
C PHE A 167 -6.88 -8.13 4.94
N SER A 168 -6.48 -7.74 3.72
CA SER A 168 -6.89 -8.46 2.50
C SER A 168 -6.19 -9.81 2.35
N SER A 169 -5.07 -10.00 3.07
CA SER A 169 -4.33 -11.26 3.10
C SER A 169 -4.88 -12.31 4.07
N LEU A 170 -5.77 -11.91 4.98
CA LEU A 170 -6.37 -12.82 5.94
C LEU A 170 -7.24 -13.84 5.21
N LYS A 171 -6.83 -15.11 5.26
CA LYS A 171 -7.70 -16.22 4.84
C LYS A 171 -8.91 -16.29 5.78
N ARG A 172 -10.08 -16.66 5.25
CA ARG A 172 -11.24 -17.00 6.08
C ARG A 172 -10.91 -18.28 6.87
N GLU A 173 -11.24 -18.30 8.16
CA GLU A 173 -11.72 -19.55 8.76
C GLU A 173 -13.10 -19.79 8.14
N GLU A 174 -13.23 -20.89 7.39
CA GLU A 174 -14.51 -21.39 6.89
C GLU A 174 -15.28 -22.10 8.02
#